data_AF-A0A135VDC2-F1
#
_entry.id   AF-A0A135VDC2-F1
#
_cell.length_a   1.000
_cell.length_b   1.000
_cell.length_c   1.000
_cell.angle_alpha   90.00
_cell.angle_beta   90.00
_cell.angle_gamma   90.00
#
_symmetry.space_group_name_H-M   'P 1'
#
loop_
_entity.id
_entity.type
_entity.pdbx_description
1 polymer ?
#
loop_
_entity_poly.entity_id
_entity_poly.type
_entity_poly.pdbx_seq_one_letter_code
_entity_poly.pdbx_strand_id
1 'polypeptide(L)'
;MSHQPNQLKGKSASLDDFKFEPNGLDLKFSKNLITVLDGYRIHRTYDLTFIDKAMNKGDLPPSFIRQWGTIRSVLHKLASIGPKVPGVESTLNRKQYMSFISMAFLTISVPILLITWVFQIEFLSPIAIPLSLVAVSLVMINFLVGGWYNRKVAWDIHNYIEANQSLVARERSILKGWVQILIDYIARLMRKTGADPEKELIKFFNDDYNRIEVKKVPSGLRKHYVVKIQV
;
A
#
# COMPACT_ATOMS: atom_id res chain seq x y z
N MET A 1 -25.87 -5.74 22.05
CA MET A 1 -25.88 -4.32 21.63
C MET A 1 -24.70 -3.63 22.29
N SER A 2 -23.56 -3.54 21.60
CA SER A 2 -22.36 -2.89 22.15
C SER A 2 -22.37 -1.41 21.81
N HIS A 3 -22.45 -0.56 22.83
CA HIS A 3 -22.27 0.88 22.69
C HIS A 3 -20.85 1.17 22.17
N GLN A 4 -20.74 1.60 20.91
CA GLN A 4 -19.56 2.33 20.45
C GLN A 4 -19.57 3.70 21.14
N PRO A 5 -18.49 4.11 21.82
CA PRO A 5 -18.40 5.46 22.33
C PRO A 5 -18.35 6.44 21.15
N ASN A 6 -19.29 7.39 21.16
CA ASN A 6 -19.33 8.55 20.28
C ASN A 6 -17.94 9.20 20.24
N GLN A 7 -17.20 8.97 19.16
CA GLN A 7 -15.99 9.73 18.89
C GLN A 7 -16.41 11.18 18.71
N LEU A 8 -15.96 12.02 19.64
CA LEU A 8 -16.04 13.46 19.59
C LEU A 8 -15.58 13.92 18.20
N LYS A 9 -16.52 14.37 17.37
CA LYS A 9 -16.25 15.11 16.15
C LYS A 9 -15.60 16.43 16.56
N GLY A 10 -14.29 16.40 16.79
CA GLY A 10 -13.47 17.60 16.80
C GLY A 10 -13.69 18.30 15.47
N LYS A 11 -13.98 19.61 15.52
CA LYS A 11 -14.01 20.50 14.36
C LYS A 11 -12.86 20.12 13.43
N SER A 12 -13.13 19.89 12.15
CA SER A 12 -12.07 19.66 11.16
C SER A 12 -11.21 20.92 11.13
N ALA A 13 -10.13 20.93 11.92
CA ALA A 13 -9.04 21.87 11.72
C ALA A 13 -8.73 21.83 10.23
N SER A 14 -8.67 23.00 9.60
CA SER A 14 -8.33 23.07 8.19
C SER A 14 -6.99 22.33 8.02
N LEU A 15 -6.83 21.60 6.91
CA LEU A 15 -5.58 20.86 6.65
C LEU A 15 -4.35 21.78 6.70
N ASP A 16 -4.54 23.08 6.54
CA ASP A 16 -3.49 24.11 6.56
C ASP A 16 -3.01 24.42 7.98
N ASP A 17 -3.83 24.19 9.01
CA ASP A 17 -3.48 24.41 10.42
C ASP A 17 -2.88 23.17 11.10
N PHE A 18 -2.92 22.02 10.42
CA PHE A 18 -2.45 20.76 10.97
C PHE A 18 -0.92 20.68 10.97
N LYS A 19 -0.33 20.71 12.18
CA LYS A 19 1.10 20.46 12.39
C LYS A 19 1.31 19.02 12.83
N PHE A 20 2.09 18.28 12.03
CA PHE A 20 2.46 16.91 12.34
C PHE A 20 3.59 16.86 13.39
N GLU A 21 3.37 16.12 14.47
CA GLU A 21 4.29 15.97 15.59
C GLU A 21 4.58 14.48 15.85
N PRO A 22 5.74 13.95 15.41
CA PRO A 22 6.11 12.53 15.53
C PRO A 22 6.64 12.13 16.92
N ASN A 23 6.25 12.85 17.98
CA ASN A 23 6.81 12.65 19.31
C ASN A 23 6.48 11.26 19.88
N GLY A 24 7.53 10.50 20.25
CA GLY A 24 7.41 9.19 20.88
C GLY A 24 7.29 8.02 19.90
N LEU A 25 7.55 8.23 18.62
CA LEU A 25 7.59 7.14 17.63
C LEU A 25 8.92 6.40 17.66
N ASP A 26 8.86 5.07 17.60
CA ASP A 26 10.06 4.24 17.43
C ASP A 26 10.73 4.51 16.06
N LEU A 27 12.05 4.31 16.00
CA LEU A 27 12.86 4.47 14.80
C LEU A 27 12.31 3.61 13.66
N LYS A 28 12.06 2.32 13.93
CA LYS A 28 11.60 1.37 12.90
C LYS A 28 10.23 1.77 12.35
N PHE A 29 9.32 2.16 13.23
CA PHE A 29 7.99 2.64 12.82
C PHE A 29 8.10 3.92 11.99
N SER A 30 8.93 4.88 12.40
CA SER A 30 9.14 6.14 11.69
C SER A 30 9.69 5.91 10.27
N LYS A 31 10.65 5.00 10.10
CA LYS A 31 11.20 4.62 8.78
C LYS A 31 10.13 4.02 7.85
N ASN A 32 9.28 3.14 8.40
CA ASN A 32 8.18 2.55 7.64
C ASN A 32 7.13 3.61 7.26
N LEU A 33 6.81 4.52 8.19
CA LEU A 33 5.87 5.61 7.94
C LEU A 33 6.38 6.55 6.85
N ILE A 34 7.67 6.93 6.86
CA ILE A 34 8.30 7.69 5.77
C ILE A 34 8.09 6.99 4.43
N THR A 35 8.43 5.70 4.34
CA THR A 35 8.33 4.93 3.10
C THR A 35 6.90 4.93 2.55
N VAL A 36 5.91 4.82 3.44
CA VAL A 36 4.49 4.84 3.10
C VAL A 36 4.07 6.22 2.62
N LEU A 37 4.29 7.28 3.41
CA LEU A 37 3.89 8.64 3.05
C LEU A 37 4.55 9.10 1.74
N ASP A 38 5.83 8.80 1.57
CA ASP A 38 6.56 9.11 0.34
C ASP A 38 6.05 8.29 -0.86
N GLY A 39 5.69 7.02 -0.64
CA GLY A 39 5.02 6.20 -1.64
C GLY A 39 3.69 6.80 -2.11
N TYR A 40 2.89 7.35 -1.20
CA TYR A 40 1.63 7.99 -1.57
C TYR A 40 1.82 9.26 -2.42
N ARG A 41 2.96 9.96 -2.31
CA ARG A 41 3.26 11.11 -3.19
C ARG A 41 3.36 10.70 -4.66
N ILE A 42 3.84 9.49 -4.94
CA ILE A 42 3.90 8.92 -6.29
C ILE A 42 2.70 8.00 -6.60
N HIS A 43 1.61 8.10 -5.83
CA HIS A 43 0.40 7.27 -5.95
C HIS A 43 0.63 5.76 -5.80
N ARG A 44 1.71 5.39 -5.12
CA ARG A 44 1.93 4.02 -4.68
C ARG A 44 1.20 3.81 -3.36
N THR A 45 -0.05 3.35 -3.45
CA THR A 45 -0.88 3.07 -2.28
C THR A 45 -0.38 1.84 -1.54
N TYR A 46 0.04 2.03 -0.29
CA TYR A 46 0.47 0.95 0.60
C TYR A 46 -0.67 0.50 1.50
N ASP A 47 -0.59 -0.74 1.97
CA ASP A 47 -1.49 -1.22 3.02
C ASP A 47 -1.18 -0.50 4.35
N LEU A 48 -2.20 0.10 4.95
CA LEU A 48 -2.12 0.84 6.21
C LEU A 48 -2.41 -0.05 7.43
N THR A 49 -2.73 -1.34 7.24
CA THR A 49 -3.08 -2.26 8.34
C THR A 49 -1.98 -2.39 9.39
N PHE A 50 -0.71 -2.17 9.05
CA PHE A 50 0.39 -2.21 10.02
C PHE A 50 0.27 -1.12 11.09
N ILE A 51 -0.32 0.04 10.72
CA ILE A 51 -0.56 1.15 11.64
C ILE A 51 -1.72 0.80 12.57
N ASP A 52 -2.83 0.31 12.00
CA ASP A 52 -3.97 -0.15 12.79
C ASP A 52 -3.56 -1.26 13.79
N LYS A 53 -2.70 -2.19 13.36
CA LYS A 53 -2.12 -3.22 14.25
C LYS A 53 -1.26 -2.63 15.37
N ALA A 54 -0.40 -1.65 15.06
CA ALA A 54 0.45 -1.00 16.06
C ALA A 54 -0.38 -0.16 17.05
N MET A 55 -1.46 0.48 16.58
CA MET A 55 -2.41 1.19 17.45
C MET A 55 -3.11 0.24 18.41
N ASN A 56 -3.62 -0.89 17.91
CA ASN A 56 -4.35 -1.87 18.73
C ASN A 56 -3.46 -2.57 19.77
N LYS A 57 -2.15 -2.64 19.53
CA LYS A 57 -1.17 -3.17 20.48
C LYS A 57 -0.75 -2.17 21.56
N GLY A 58 -1.06 -0.89 21.39
CA GLY A 58 -0.58 0.18 22.28
C GLY A 58 0.88 0.58 22.02
N ASP A 59 1.44 0.20 20.86
CA ASP A 59 2.84 0.50 20.49
C ASP A 59 3.03 1.96 20.06
N LEU A 60 1.94 2.72 19.93
CA LEU A 60 1.94 4.09 19.40
C LEU A 60 1.51 5.12 20.46
N PRO A 61 2.19 6.27 20.52
CA PRO A 61 1.86 7.31 21.49
C PRO A 61 0.48 7.91 21.21
N PRO A 62 -0.29 8.29 22.24
CA PRO A 62 -1.61 8.90 22.08
C PRO A 62 -1.62 10.16 21.20
N SER A 63 -0.52 10.92 21.20
CA SER A 63 -0.31 12.09 20.35
C SER A 63 -0.39 11.73 18.87
N PHE A 64 0.25 10.64 18.45
CA PHE A 64 0.22 10.17 17.06
C PHE A 64 -1.16 9.62 16.70
N ILE A 65 -1.81 8.87 17.60
CA ILE A 65 -3.13 8.30 17.35
C ILE A 65 -4.17 9.39 17.02
N ARG A 66 -4.14 10.53 17.72
CA ARG A 66 -5.02 11.67 17.44
C ARG A 66 -4.77 12.29 16.05
N GLN A 67 -3.50 12.35 15.65
CA GLN A 67 -3.07 12.89 14.36
C GLN A 67 -3.35 11.93 13.18
N TRP A 68 -3.36 10.62 13.45
CA TRP A 68 -3.54 9.59 12.44
C TRP A 68 -4.85 9.73 11.67
N GLY A 69 -5.94 10.17 12.31
CA GLY A 69 -7.22 10.42 11.64
C GLY A 69 -7.08 11.42 10.47
N THR A 70 -6.34 12.51 10.69
CA THR A 70 -6.08 13.53 9.66
C THR A 70 -5.18 12.98 8.56
N ILE A 71 -4.08 12.32 8.92
CA ILE A 71 -3.14 11.71 7.96
C ILE A 71 -3.89 10.70 7.08
N ARG A 72 -4.64 9.79 7.70
CA ARG A 72 -5.44 8.77 7.03
C ARG A 72 -6.46 9.38 6.07
N SER A 73 -7.09 10.50 6.43
CA SER A 73 -8.02 11.21 5.55
C SER A 73 -7.34 11.70 4.27
N VAL A 74 -6.14 12.30 4.38
CA VAL A 74 -5.35 12.74 3.20
C VAL A 74 -4.92 11.55 2.34
N LEU A 75 -4.43 10.48 2.97
CA LEU A 75 -4.03 9.25 2.25
C LEU A 75 -5.22 8.61 1.52
N HIS A 76 -6.39 8.56 2.15
CA HIS A 76 -7.61 8.06 1.52
C HIS A 76 -8.07 8.95 0.36
N LYS A 77 -7.97 10.27 0.50
CA LYS A 77 -8.27 11.20 -0.60
C LYS A 77 -7.40 10.89 -1.83
N LEU A 78 -6.10 10.70 -1.63
CA LEU A 78 -5.17 10.32 -2.70
C LEU A 78 -5.46 8.92 -3.28
N ALA A 79 -5.79 7.94 -2.43
CA ALA A 79 -6.15 6.59 -2.88
C ALA A 79 -7.48 6.56 -3.65
N SER A 80 -8.43 7.43 -3.30
CA SER A 80 -9.75 7.50 -3.94
C SER A 80 -9.72 7.99 -5.39
N ILE A 81 -8.59 8.53 -5.85
CA ILE A 81 -8.40 8.99 -7.23
C ILE A 81 -8.35 7.79 -8.17
N GLY A 82 -7.67 6.70 -7.78
CA GLY A 82 -7.44 5.54 -8.64
C GLY A 82 -8.71 4.98 -9.27
N PRO A 83 -9.75 4.64 -8.50
CA PRO A 83 -11.01 4.13 -9.04
C PRO A 83 -11.78 5.12 -9.92
N LYS A 84 -11.59 6.43 -9.73
CA LYS A 84 -12.29 7.49 -10.49
C LYS A 84 -11.68 7.74 -11.87
N VAL A 85 -10.49 7.18 -12.15
CA VAL A 85 -9.84 7.32 -13.45
C VAL A 85 -10.66 6.57 -14.51
N PRO A 86 -10.99 7.22 -15.65
CA PRO A 86 -11.73 6.57 -16.73
C PRO A 86 -11.09 5.25 -17.17
N GLY A 87 -11.88 4.18 -17.21
CA GLY A 87 -11.43 2.86 -17.65
C GLY A 87 -10.73 2.00 -16.60
N VAL A 88 -10.30 2.56 -15.45
CA VAL A 88 -9.68 1.78 -14.37
C VAL A 88 -10.69 0.82 -13.74
N GLU A 89 -11.89 1.30 -13.41
CA GLU A 89 -12.95 0.47 -12.83
C GLU A 89 -13.33 -0.70 -13.76
N SER A 90 -13.53 -0.43 -15.05
CA SER A 90 -13.82 -1.48 -16.05
C SER A 90 -12.69 -2.52 -16.12
N THR A 91 -11.44 -2.06 -16.07
CA THR A 91 -10.26 -2.93 -16.11
C THR A 91 -10.15 -3.80 -14.85
N LEU A 92 -10.43 -3.23 -13.68
CA LEU A 92 -10.48 -3.96 -12.41
C LEU A 92 -11.63 -4.98 -12.37
N ASN A 93 -12.81 -4.61 -12.86
CA ASN A 93 -13.96 -5.50 -12.93
C ASN A 93 -13.69 -6.70 -13.85
N ARG A 94 -13.05 -6.48 -15.01
CA ARG A 94 -12.62 -7.58 -15.89
C ARG A 94 -11.62 -8.52 -15.22
N LYS A 95 -10.64 -7.97 -14.49
CA LYS A 95 -9.69 -8.76 -13.70
C LYS A 95 -10.41 -9.58 -12.62
N GLN A 96 -11.35 -8.97 -11.90
CA GLN A 96 -12.12 -9.65 -10.86
C GLN A 96 -12.99 -10.76 -11.44
N TYR A 97 -13.62 -10.54 -12.59
CA TYR A 97 -14.39 -11.56 -13.29
C TYR A 97 -13.52 -12.77 -13.69
N MET A 98 -12.34 -12.53 -14.25
CA MET A 98 -11.39 -13.61 -14.59
C MET A 98 -10.94 -14.40 -13.34
N SER A 99 -10.67 -13.69 -12.25
CA SER A 99 -10.29 -14.32 -10.98
C SER A 99 -11.44 -15.14 -10.39
N PHE A 100 -12.68 -14.65 -10.53
CA PHE A 100 -13.87 -15.35 -10.07
C PHE A 100 -14.10 -16.64 -10.86
N ILE A 101 -14.00 -16.60 -12.20
CA ILE A 101 -14.11 -17.80 -13.05
C ILE A 101 -13.05 -18.83 -12.65
N SER A 102 -11.79 -18.40 -12.55
CA SER A 102 -10.69 -19.28 -12.16
C SER A 102 -10.94 -19.93 -10.79
N MET A 103 -11.40 -19.15 -9.82
CA MET A 103 -11.72 -19.65 -8.47
C MET A 103 -12.93 -20.59 -8.45
N ALA A 104 -13.96 -20.32 -9.24
CA ALA A 104 -15.15 -21.17 -9.37
C ALA A 104 -14.78 -22.54 -9.96
N PHE A 105 -14.00 -22.55 -11.06
CA PHE A 105 -13.52 -23.79 -11.67
C PHE A 105 -12.65 -24.60 -10.71
N LEU A 106 -11.76 -23.95 -9.95
CA LEU A 106 -10.94 -24.63 -8.96
C LEU A 106 -11.80 -25.21 -7.81
N THR A 107 -12.78 -24.45 -7.33
CA THR A 107 -13.71 -24.88 -6.27
C THR A 107 -14.54 -26.09 -6.68
N ILE A 108 -14.91 -26.21 -7.96
CA ILE A 108 -15.65 -27.37 -8.49
C ILE A 108 -14.69 -28.55 -8.77
N SER A 109 -13.54 -28.26 -9.37
CA SER A 109 -12.62 -29.29 -9.82
C SER A 109 -11.94 -30.04 -8.67
N VAL A 110 -11.55 -29.34 -7.60
CA VAL A 110 -10.84 -29.97 -6.48
C VAL A 110 -11.69 -31.06 -5.79
N PRO A 111 -12.96 -30.81 -5.39
CA PRO A 111 -13.80 -31.85 -4.82
C PRO A 111 -14.05 -33.03 -5.76
N ILE A 112 -14.28 -32.78 -7.07
CA ILE A 112 -14.49 -33.85 -8.04
C ILE A 112 -13.25 -34.73 -8.16
N LEU A 113 -12.06 -34.12 -8.25
CA LEU A 113 -10.80 -34.85 -8.30
C LEU A 113 -10.55 -35.65 -7.01
N LEU A 114 -10.81 -35.06 -5.84
CA LEU A 114 -10.68 -35.73 -4.54
C LEU A 114 -11.65 -36.91 -4.42
N ILE A 115 -12.92 -36.73 -4.79
CA ILE A 115 -13.92 -37.81 -4.76
C ILE A 115 -13.51 -38.95 -5.69
N THR A 116 -13.10 -38.60 -6.92
CA THR A 116 -12.65 -39.59 -7.91
C THR A 116 -11.45 -40.39 -7.38
N TRP A 117 -10.50 -39.71 -6.72
CA TRP A 117 -9.29 -40.33 -6.18
C TRP A 117 -9.55 -41.16 -4.92
N VAL A 118 -10.33 -40.64 -3.95
CA VAL A 118 -10.61 -41.32 -2.66
C VAL A 118 -11.53 -42.52 -2.85
N PHE A 119 -12.58 -42.39 -3.64
CA PHE A 119 -13.60 -43.43 -3.83
C PHE A 119 -13.35 -44.29 -5.08
N GLN A 120 -12.28 -44.02 -5.84
CA GLN A 120 -11.91 -44.75 -7.06
C GLN A 120 -13.06 -44.88 -8.08
N ILE A 121 -13.83 -43.81 -8.25
CA ILE A 121 -15.03 -43.81 -9.10
C ILE A 121 -14.62 -43.69 -10.58
N GLU A 122 -14.58 -44.82 -11.29
CA GLU A 122 -14.10 -44.88 -12.68
C GLU A 122 -14.90 -43.99 -13.65
N PHE A 123 -16.23 -43.88 -13.48
CA PHE A 123 -17.05 -43.07 -14.39
C PHE A 123 -16.75 -41.56 -14.31
N LEU A 124 -16.19 -41.08 -13.19
CA LEU A 124 -15.80 -39.67 -13.03
C LEU A 124 -14.41 -39.38 -13.59
N SER A 125 -13.55 -40.39 -13.72
CA SER A 125 -12.16 -40.21 -14.18
C SER A 125 -12.03 -39.50 -15.54
N PRO A 126 -12.83 -39.85 -16.58
CA PRO A 126 -12.81 -39.15 -17.87
C PRO A 126 -13.18 -37.66 -17.79
N ILE A 127 -13.91 -37.24 -16.76
CA ILE A 127 -14.35 -35.85 -16.57
C ILE A 127 -13.40 -35.11 -15.62
N ALA A 128 -12.95 -35.78 -14.56
CA ALA A 128 -12.13 -35.19 -13.51
C ALA A 128 -10.80 -34.66 -14.05
N ILE A 129 -10.08 -35.46 -14.86
CA ILE A 129 -8.75 -35.09 -15.37
C ILE A 129 -8.84 -33.87 -16.32
N PRO A 130 -9.69 -33.83 -17.37
CA PRO A 130 -9.82 -32.64 -18.21
C PRO A 130 -10.28 -31.41 -17.44
N LEU A 131 -11.23 -31.57 -16.50
CA LEU A 131 -11.73 -30.46 -15.70
C LEU A 131 -10.63 -29.84 -14.83
N SER A 132 -9.80 -30.67 -14.20
CA SER A 132 -8.66 -30.21 -13.41
C SER A 132 -7.59 -29.53 -14.26
N LEU A 133 -7.32 -30.06 -15.46
CA LEU A 133 -6.40 -29.42 -16.39
C LEU A 133 -6.91 -28.03 -16.79
N VAL A 134 -8.20 -27.88 -17.08
CA VAL A 134 -8.82 -26.58 -17.37
C VAL A 134 -8.74 -25.64 -16.18
N ALA A 135 -9.06 -26.12 -14.97
CA ALA A 135 -9.02 -25.30 -13.76
C ALA A 135 -7.60 -24.77 -13.47
N VAL A 136 -6.58 -25.62 -13.54
CA VAL A 136 -5.17 -25.22 -13.36
C VAL A 136 -4.75 -24.25 -14.45
N SER A 137 -5.12 -24.50 -15.70
CA SER A 137 -4.83 -23.61 -16.82
C SER A 137 -5.42 -22.21 -16.61
N LEU A 138 -6.67 -22.13 -16.13
CA LEU A 138 -7.33 -20.87 -15.83
C LEU A 138 -6.64 -20.12 -14.67
N VAL A 139 -6.15 -20.81 -13.64
CA VAL A 139 -5.36 -20.19 -12.57
C VAL A 139 -4.07 -19.60 -13.11
N MET A 140 -3.35 -20.32 -13.97
CA MET A 140 -2.11 -19.86 -14.59
C MET A 140 -2.36 -18.64 -15.50
N ILE A 141 -3.42 -18.69 -16.32
CA ILE A 141 -3.84 -17.55 -17.14
C ILE A 141 -4.19 -16.35 -16.25
N ASN A 142 -4.97 -16.56 -15.18
CA ASN A 142 -5.36 -15.50 -14.26
C ASN A 142 -4.15 -14.86 -13.57
N PHE A 143 -3.12 -15.64 -13.23
CA PHE A 143 -1.87 -15.11 -12.67
C PHE A 143 -1.17 -14.16 -13.65
N LEU A 144 -0.99 -14.58 -14.91
CA LEU A 144 -0.35 -13.77 -15.96
C LEU A 144 -1.15 -12.50 -16.29
N VAL A 145 -2.45 -12.69 -16.54
CA VAL A 145 -3.40 -11.63 -16.88
C VAL A 145 -3.57 -10.65 -15.71
N GLY A 146 -3.55 -11.15 -14.48
CA GLY A 146 -3.58 -10.33 -13.27
C GLY A 146 -2.38 -9.39 -13.16
N GLY A 147 -1.17 -9.87 -13.48
CA GLY A 147 0.04 -9.05 -13.56
C GLY A 147 -0.06 -7.96 -14.63
N TRP A 148 -0.57 -8.31 -15.80
CA TRP A 148 -0.80 -7.36 -16.89
C TRP A 148 -1.84 -6.29 -16.52
N TYR A 149 -2.99 -6.69 -15.96
CA TYR A 149 -4.04 -5.74 -15.53
C TYR A 149 -3.53 -4.80 -14.44
N ASN A 150 -2.77 -5.28 -13.47
CA ASN A 150 -2.16 -4.43 -12.44
C ASN A 150 -1.25 -3.36 -13.07
N ARG A 151 -0.43 -3.76 -14.05
CA ARG A 151 0.46 -2.84 -14.76
C ARG A 151 -0.32 -1.82 -15.59
N LYS A 152 -1.35 -2.27 -16.30
CA LYS A 152 -2.23 -1.39 -17.09
C LYS A 152 -2.92 -0.35 -16.20
N VAL A 153 -3.56 -0.78 -15.12
CA VAL A 153 -4.22 0.12 -14.15
C VAL A 153 -3.23 1.13 -13.56
N ALA A 154 -2.03 0.68 -13.19
CA ALA A 154 -1.00 1.57 -12.68
C ALA A 154 -0.59 2.65 -13.71
N TRP A 155 -0.48 2.29 -14.99
CA TRP A 155 -0.20 3.24 -16.06
C TRP A 155 -1.35 4.19 -16.34
N ASP A 156 -2.60 3.71 -16.36
CA ASP A 156 -3.77 4.55 -16.58
C ASP A 156 -3.90 5.61 -15.46
N ILE A 157 -3.70 5.19 -14.20
CA ILE A 157 -3.66 6.11 -13.05
C ILE A 157 -2.52 7.11 -13.18
N HIS A 158 -1.31 6.64 -13.50
CA HIS A 158 -0.14 7.52 -13.63
C HIS A 158 -0.36 8.58 -14.71
N ASN A 159 -0.79 8.18 -15.91
CA ASN A 159 -1.02 9.10 -17.03
C ASN A 159 -2.14 10.11 -16.72
N TYR A 160 -3.22 9.66 -16.07
CA TYR A 160 -4.31 10.55 -15.70
C TYR A 160 -3.86 11.62 -14.71
N ILE A 161 -3.05 11.25 -13.73
CA ILE A 161 -2.53 12.18 -12.71
C ILE A 161 -1.48 13.10 -13.31
N GLU A 162 -0.63 12.61 -14.20
CA GLU A 162 0.37 13.42 -14.90
C GLU A 162 -0.29 14.47 -15.79
N ALA A 163 -1.41 14.14 -16.43
CA ALA A 163 -2.22 15.09 -17.18
C ALA A 163 -2.98 16.09 -16.28
N ASN A 164 -3.17 15.78 -14.99
CA ASN A 164 -3.97 16.57 -14.06
C ASN A 164 -3.24 16.83 -12.73
N GLN A 165 -1.99 17.30 -12.79
CA GLN A 165 -1.14 17.48 -11.61
C GLN A 165 -1.76 18.38 -10.52
N SER A 166 -2.60 19.34 -10.92
CA SER A 166 -3.31 20.25 -10.01
C SER A 166 -4.25 19.55 -9.02
N LEU A 167 -4.76 18.36 -9.37
CA LEU A 167 -5.67 17.58 -8.52
C LEU A 167 -5.01 17.09 -7.22
N VAL A 168 -3.68 16.94 -7.23
CA VAL A 168 -2.91 16.29 -6.15
C VAL A 168 -1.76 17.15 -5.65
N ALA A 169 -1.52 18.31 -6.27
CA ALA A 169 -0.40 19.19 -5.92
C ALA A 169 -0.42 19.59 -4.44
N ARG A 170 -1.59 19.92 -3.90
CA ARG A 170 -1.75 20.31 -2.49
C ARG A 170 -1.41 19.16 -1.54
N GLU A 171 -2.00 17.99 -1.74
CA GLU A 171 -1.77 16.81 -0.92
C GLU A 171 -0.33 16.32 -1.00
N ARG A 172 0.29 16.36 -2.20
CA ARG A 172 1.72 16.04 -2.38
C ARG A 172 2.63 16.99 -1.61
N SER A 173 2.29 18.27 -1.56
CA SER A 173 3.04 19.27 -0.79
C SER A 173 2.92 19.02 0.72
N ILE A 174 1.71 18.76 1.21
CA ILE A 174 1.47 18.41 2.62
C ILE A 174 2.25 17.14 3.01
N LEU A 175 2.17 16.08 2.19
CA LEU A 175 2.91 14.84 2.42
C LEU A 175 4.43 15.06 2.43
N LYS A 176 4.95 15.89 1.52
CA LYS A 176 6.38 16.27 1.52
C LYS A 176 6.77 16.89 2.86
N GLY A 177 5.96 17.82 3.37
CA GLY A 177 6.16 18.45 4.67
C GLY A 177 6.21 17.43 5.81
N TRP A 178 5.25 16.50 5.86
CA TRP A 178 5.22 15.45 6.90
C TRP A 178 6.41 14.50 6.82
N VAL A 179 6.83 14.10 5.61
CA VAL A 179 8.02 13.27 5.43
C VAL A 179 9.28 14.01 5.87
N GLN A 180 9.43 15.30 5.54
CA GLN A 180 10.56 16.10 5.99
C GLN A 180 10.62 16.18 7.53
N ILE A 181 9.49 16.41 8.19
CA ILE A 181 9.39 16.42 9.67
C ILE A 181 9.82 15.06 10.26
N LEU A 182 9.43 13.95 9.62
CA LEU A 182 9.86 12.60 10.05
C LEU A 182 11.37 12.39 9.86
N ILE A 183 11.95 12.85 8.75
CA ILE A 183 13.41 12.78 8.52
C ILE A 183 14.14 13.53 9.63
N ASP A 184 13.71 14.76 9.94
CA ASP A 184 14.32 15.57 10.98
C ASP A 184 14.14 14.95 12.37
N TYR A 185 12.99 14.31 12.63
CA TYR A 185 12.76 13.56 13.85
C TYR A 185 13.69 12.34 13.97
N ILE A 186 13.81 11.53 12.92
CA ILE A 186 14.70 10.37 12.89
C ILE A 186 16.15 10.81 13.08
N ALA A 187 16.61 11.85 12.39
CA ALA A 187 17.96 12.37 12.55
C ALA A 187 18.26 12.72 14.02
N ARG A 188 17.33 13.40 14.71
CA ARG A 188 17.46 13.70 16.15
C ARG A 188 17.44 12.44 17.01
N LEU A 189 16.57 11.48 16.71
CA LEU A 189 16.48 10.21 17.43
C LEU A 189 17.81 9.45 17.33
N MET A 190 18.39 9.38 16.13
CA MET A 190 19.66 8.72 15.86
C MET A 190 20.84 9.38 16.59
N ARG A 191 20.90 10.72 16.65
CA ARG A 191 21.88 11.44 17.49
C ARG A 191 21.77 11.02 18.95
N LYS A 192 20.54 10.92 19.46
CA LYS A 192 20.26 10.63 20.86
C LYS A 192 20.58 9.17 21.22
N THR A 193 20.29 8.24 20.33
CA THR A 193 20.51 6.79 20.56
C THR A 193 21.89 6.31 20.13
N GLY A 194 22.68 7.13 19.44
CA GLY A 194 23.97 6.73 18.88
C GLY A 194 23.84 5.71 17.74
N ALA A 195 22.67 5.63 17.10
CA ALA A 195 22.43 4.69 16.02
C ALA A 195 23.26 5.06 14.77
N ASP A 196 23.86 4.06 14.14
CA ASP A 196 24.71 4.23 12.96
C ASP A 196 23.88 4.51 11.69
N PRO A 197 24.00 5.69 11.06
CA PRO A 197 23.24 6.01 9.85
C PRO A 197 23.61 5.16 8.63
N GLU A 198 24.78 4.51 8.58
CA GLU A 198 25.09 3.56 7.50
C GLU A 198 24.27 2.26 7.60
N LYS A 199 23.85 1.87 8.81
CA LYS A 199 23.00 0.69 9.02
C LYS A 199 21.52 1.01 8.89
N GLU A 200 21.13 2.26 9.10
CA GLU A 200 19.73 2.69 9.12
C GLU A 200 19.22 3.19 7.77
N LEU A 201 19.45 2.43 6.70
CA LEU A 201 18.98 2.77 5.36
C LEU A 201 17.44 2.76 5.27
N ILE A 202 16.89 3.70 4.50
CA ILE A 202 15.45 3.89 4.28
C ILE A 202 15.16 3.85 2.78
N LYS A 203 13.97 3.35 2.43
CA LYS A 203 13.48 3.34 1.06
C LYS A 203 12.71 4.63 0.78
N PHE A 204 13.13 5.33 -0.26
CA PHE A 204 12.48 6.55 -0.74
C PHE A 204 12.08 6.38 -2.21
N PHE A 205 11.03 7.06 -2.61
CA PHE A 205 10.53 7.18 -3.97
C PHE A 205 10.85 8.55 -4.58
N ASN A 206 11.04 9.57 -3.74
CA ASN A 206 11.50 10.90 -4.15
C ASN A 206 12.83 11.25 -3.45
N ASP A 207 13.65 12.06 -4.12
CA ASP A 207 14.96 12.53 -3.65
C ASP A 207 14.98 14.03 -3.29
N ASP A 208 13.80 14.65 -3.24
CA ASP A 208 13.62 16.10 -3.06
C ASP A 208 13.58 16.56 -1.59
N TYR A 209 14.21 15.80 -0.70
CA TYR A 209 14.24 16.03 0.74
C TYR A 209 15.58 16.60 1.22
N ASN A 210 15.56 17.30 2.34
CA ASN A 210 16.78 17.75 3.01
C ASN A 210 17.33 16.66 3.93
N ARG A 211 18.64 16.68 4.19
CA ARG A 211 19.35 15.75 5.08
C ARG A 211 19.26 14.29 4.66
N ILE A 212 19.22 14.05 3.35
CA ILE A 212 19.29 12.72 2.78
C ILE A 212 20.50 12.57 1.87
N GLU A 213 21.13 11.40 1.93
CA GLU A 213 22.22 11.01 1.04
C GLU A 213 21.78 9.76 0.27
N VAL A 214 21.67 9.87 -1.06
CA VAL A 214 21.28 8.76 -1.91
C VAL A 214 22.45 7.79 -2.07
N LYS A 215 22.34 6.60 -1.48
CA LYS A 215 23.34 5.53 -1.62
C LYS A 215 23.12 4.69 -2.87
N LYS A 216 21.87 4.49 -3.28
CA LYS A 216 21.52 3.75 -4.50
C LYS A 216 20.31 4.34 -5.21
N VAL A 217 20.41 4.48 -6.53
CA VAL A 217 19.38 5.02 -7.42
C VAL A 217 18.45 3.89 -7.92
N PRO A 218 17.19 4.19 -8.29
CA PRO A 218 16.30 3.27 -9.01
C PRO A 218 16.93 2.73 -10.30
N SER A 219 16.59 1.49 -10.65
CA SER A 219 17.02 0.81 -11.88
C SER A 219 15.86 0.04 -12.50
N GLY A 220 16.11 -0.70 -13.59
CA GLY A 220 15.09 -1.54 -14.23
C GLY A 220 14.34 -2.45 -13.25
N LEU A 221 15.06 -3.04 -12.28
CA LEU A 221 14.53 -3.92 -11.24
C LEU A 221 14.12 -3.17 -9.96
N ARG A 222 14.86 -2.14 -9.55
CA ARG A 222 14.57 -1.39 -8.31
C ARG A 222 13.77 -0.13 -8.61
N LYS A 223 12.57 -0.02 -8.04
CA LYS A 223 11.69 1.15 -8.22
C LYS A 223 11.79 2.20 -7.10
N HIS A 224 12.87 2.23 -6.33
CA HIS A 224 13.05 3.13 -5.17
C HIS A 224 14.54 3.48 -4.97
N TYR A 225 14.78 4.65 -4.39
CA TYR A 225 16.05 5.08 -3.84
C TYR A 225 16.32 4.36 -2.51
N VAL A 226 17.60 4.07 -2.27
CA VAL A 226 18.08 3.64 -0.95
C VAL A 226 18.87 4.80 -0.38
N VAL A 227 18.40 5.31 0.74
CA VAL A 227 18.81 6.60 1.28
C VAL A 227 19.31 6.43 2.71
N LYS A 228 20.38 7.15 3.02
CA LYS A 228 20.90 7.37 4.37
C LYS A 228 20.44 8.75 4.86
N ILE A 229 20.02 8.85 6.12
CA ILE A 229 19.74 10.15 6.74
C ILE A 229 21.06 10.75 7.24
N GLN A 230 21.29 12.03 6.93
CA GLN A 230 22.40 12.80 7.46
C GLN A 230 22.06 13.23 8.89
N VAL A 231 22.86 12.74 9.82
CA VAL A 231 22.72 12.95 11.26
C VAL A 231 23.57 14.13 11.68
#